data_AF-A0A8T3LLL8-F1
#
_entry.id   AF-A0A8T3LLL8-F1
#
_cell.length_a   1.000
_cell.length_b   1.000
_cell.length_c   1.000
_cell.angle_alpha   90.00
_cell.angle_beta   90.00
_cell.angle_gamma   90.00
#
_symmetry.space_group_name_H-M   'P 1'
#
loop_
_entity.id
_entity.type
_entity.pdbx_description
1 polymer ?
#
loop_
_entity_poly.entity_id
_entity_poly.type
_entity_poly.pdbx_seq_one_letter_code
_entity_poly.pdbx_strand_id
1 'polypeptide(L)'
;MAERRETTRDFADFYARSRDDVYRVVLLTVRDPHRAEDAVQEAFARAYSDWERVSHHPNRVGWVARVALNHATSLWRRLRRESTEPPPAAVAPDGDQPMDMLLVRAVWR
;
A
#
# COMPACT_ATOMS: atom_id res chain seq x y z
N MET A 1 -24.33 18.34 6.98
CA MET A 1 -23.98 18.57 5.55
C MET A 1 -22.63 19.29 5.40
N ALA A 2 -22.37 20.37 6.14
CA ALA A 2 -21.09 21.11 6.07
C ALA A 2 -19.88 20.26 6.52
N GLU A 3 -19.98 19.58 7.67
CA GLU A 3 -18.94 18.70 8.22
C GLU A 3 -18.50 17.61 7.23
N ARG A 4 -19.45 16.91 6.59
CA ARG A 4 -19.12 15.89 5.58
C ARG A 4 -18.39 16.46 4.37
N ARG A 5 -18.66 17.72 3.97
CA ARG A 5 -17.95 18.40 2.87
C ARG A 5 -16.54 18.79 3.27
N GLU A 6 -16.33 19.14 4.53
CA GLU A 6 -15.01 19.44 5.09
C GLU A 6 -14.14 18.18 5.18
N THR A 7 -14.68 17.08 5.70
CA THR A 7 -14.02 15.76 5.72
C THR A 7 -13.59 15.33 4.32
N THR A 8 -14.46 15.48 3.31
CA THR A 8 -14.13 15.15 1.91
C THR A 8 -13.00 16.04 1.37
N ARG A 9 -12.99 17.33 1.69
CA ARG A 9 -11.93 18.25 1.24
C ARG A 9 -10.59 17.91 1.89
N ASP A 10 -10.58 17.68 3.20
CA ASP A 10 -9.35 17.31 3.92
C ASP A 10 -8.74 16.00 3.38
N PHE A 11 -9.57 14.98 3.12
CA PHE A 11 -9.11 13.77 2.45
C PHE A 11 -8.56 14.04 1.05
N ALA A 12 -9.27 14.82 0.22
CA ALA A 12 -8.85 15.11 -1.14
C ALA A 12 -7.48 15.83 -1.17
N ASP A 13 -7.29 16.77 -0.25
CA ASP A 13 -6.04 17.49 -0.05
C ASP A 13 -4.91 16.55 0.39
N PHE A 14 -5.18 15.63 1.32
CA PHE A 14 -4.22 14.60 1.71
C PHE A 14 -3.86 13.66 0.55
N TYR A 15 -4.86 13.17 -0.19
CA TYR A 15 -4.68 12.30 -1.34
C TYR A 15 -3.78 12.96 -2.39
N ALA A 16 -4.13 14.19 -2.82
CA ALA A 16 -3.39 14.92 -3.84
C ALA A 16 -1.92 15.14 -3.47
N ARG A 17 -1.61 15.36 -2.18
CA ARG A 17 -0.24 15.58 -1.70
C ARG A 17 0.59 14.32 -1.51
N SER A 18 -0.04 13.16 -1.28
CA SER A 18 0.67 11.97 -0.80
C SER A 18 0.61 10.76 -1.73
N ARG A 19 -0.33 10.73 -2.68
CA ARG A 19 -0.55 9.57 -3.57
C ARG A 19 0.73 9.14 -4.29
N ASP A 20 1.44 10.08 -4.90
CA ASP A 20 2.59 9.77 -5.73
C ASP A 20 3.78 9.27 -4.91
N ASP A 21 3.99 9.82 -3.71
CA ASP A 21 5.04 9.34 -2.80
C ASP A 21 4.74 7.93 -2.31
N VAL A 22 3.48 7.66 -1.92
CA VAL A 22 3.04 6.32 -1.54
C VAL A 22 3.22 5.35 -2.70
N TYR A 23 2.83 5.74 -3.93
CA TYR A 23 3.00 4.93 -5.12
C TYR A 23 4.47 4.60 -5.39
N ARG A 24 5.37 5.59 -5.31
CA ARG A 24 6.82 5.35 -5.50
C ARG A 24 7.37 4.35 -4.48
N VAL A 25 7.01 4.50 -3.21
CA VAL A 25 7.44 3.57 -2.15
C VAL A 25 6.93 2.15 -2.43
N VAL A 26 5.65 2.01 -2.76
CA VAL A 26 5.06 0.71 -3.05
C VAL A 26 5.71 0.10 -4.29
N LEU A 27 5.82 0.86 -5.39
CA LEU A 27 6.43 0.43 -6.65
C LEU A 27 7.86 -0.07 -6.46
N LEU A 28 8.70 0.66 -5.73
CA LEU A 28 10.07 0.24 -5.44
C LEU A 28 10.13 -1.06 -4.62
N THR A 29 9.10 -1.33 -3.82
CA THR A 29 9.01 -2.51 -2.98
C THR A 29 8.49 -3.73 -3.74
N VAL A 30 7.40 -3.58 -4.50
CA VAL A 30 6.74 -4.72 -5.18
C VAL A 30 7.23 -4.93 -6.62
N ARG A 31 7.92 -3.95 -7.20
CA ARG A 31 8.51 -3.98 -8.56
C ARG A 31 7.54 -4.36 -9.68
N ASP A 32 6.26 -4.05 -9.49
CA ASP A 32 5.18 -4.32 -10.43
C ASP A 32 4.25 -3.08 -10.45
N PRO A 33 4.20 -2.34 -11.58
CA PRO A 33 3.39 -1.13 -11.69
C PRO A 33 1.88 -1.34 -11.45
N HIS A 34 1.33 -2.44 -11.96
CA HIS A 34 -0.11 -2.73 -11.83
C HIS A 34 -0.46 -3.09 -10.39
N ARG A 35 0.33 -3.97 -9.76
CA ARG A 35 0.14 -4.30 -8.34
C ARG A 35 0.34 -3.10 -7.43
N ALA A 36 1.29 -2.23 -7.75
CA ALA A 36 1.52 -1.02 -6.98
C ALA A 36 0.31 -0.08 -7.07
N GLU A 37 -0.22 0.14 -8.28
CA GLU A 37 -1.37 1.00 -8.49
C GLU A 37 -2.62 0.47 -7.76
N ASP A 38 -2.93 -0.82 -7.90
CA ASP A 38 -4.06 -1.46 -7.21
C ASP A 38 -3.93 -1.35 -5.68
N ALA A 39 -2.74 -1.64 -5.15
CA ALA A 39 -2.49 -1.56 -3.72
C ALA A 39 -2.63 -0.14 -3.16
N VAL A 40 -2.17 0.87 -3.90
CA VAL A 40 -2.33 2.27 -3.50
C VAL A 40 -3.78 2.71 -3.56
N GLN A 41 -4.49 2.37 -4.63
CA GLN A 41 -5.92 2.68 -4.75
C GLN A 41 -6.73 2.07 -3.60
N GLU A 42 -6.52 0.79 -3.29
CA GLU A 42 -7.19 0.13 -2.18
C GLU A 42 -6.84 0.77 -0.83
N ALA A 43 -5.58 1.14 -0.61
CA ALA A 43 -5.16 1.78 0.63
C ALA A 43 -5.82 3.15 0.84
N PHE A 44 -5.90 3.97 -0.21
CA PHE A 44 -6.61 5.24 -0.15
C PHE A 44 -8.12 5.08 -0.05
N ALA A 45 -8.72 4.05 -0.67
CA ALA A 45 -10.14 3.73 -0.52
C ALA A 45 -10.48 3.37 0.95
N ARG A 46 -9.62 2.59 1.60
CA ARG A 46 -9.72 2.28 3.04
C ARG A 46 -9.52 3.53 3.90
N ALA A 47 -8.53 4.36 3.56
CA ALA A 47 -8.31 5.62 4.27
C ALA A 47 -9.53 6.53 4.18
N TYR A 48 -10.16 6.63 3.01
CA TYR A 48 -11.38 7.42 2.82
C TYR A 48 -12.55 6.89 3.67
N SER A 49 -12.72 5.57 3.70
CA SER A 49 -13.79 4.90 4.45
C SER A 49 -13.68 5.09 5.97
N ASP A 50 -12.46 5.30 6.47
CA ASP A 50 -12.14 5.46 7.90
C ASP A 50 -11.41 6.80 8.16
N TRP A 51 -11.74 7.83 7.37
CA TRP A 51 -10.97 9.07 7.36
C TRP A 51 -11.02 9.82 8.69
N GLU A 52 -12.13 9.72 9.42
CA GLU A 52 -12.25 10.31 10.76
C GLU A 52 -11.13 9.81 11.69
N ARG A 53 -10.81 8.51 11.65
CA ARG A 53 -9.73 7.95 12.46
C ARG A 53 -8.35 8.23 11.84
N VAL A 54 -8.22 8.09 10.52
CA VAL A 54 -6.93 8.22 9.83
C VAL A 54 -6.43 9.66 9.85
N SER A 55 -7.32 10.66 9.74
CA SER A 55 -6.97 12.09 9.81
C SER A 55 -6.28 12.46 11.13
N HIS A 56 -6.60 11.78 12.23
CA HIS A 56 -5.98 11.98 13.54
C HIS A 56 -4.68 11.18 13.74
N HIS A 57 -4.28 10.34 12.77
CA HIS A 57 -3.06 9.53 12.88
C HIS A 57 -1.80 10.42 12.77
N PRO A 58 -0.80 10.25 13.65
CA PRO A 58 0.40 11.10 13.67
C PRO A 58 1.24 10.99 12.39
N ASN A 59 1.20 9.83 11.72
CA ASN A 59 1.84 9.61 10.42
C ASN A 59 0.85 9.00 9.43
N ARG A 60 0.02 9.84 8.80
CA ARG A 60 -1.04 9.41 7.86
C ARG A 60 -0.48 8.73 6.61
N VAL A 61 0.58 9.30 6.05
CA VAL A 61 1.26 8.76 4.85
C VAL A 61 1.82 7.37 5.12
N GLY A 62 2.52 7.19 6.25
CA GLY A 62 3.06 5.90 6.66
C GLY A 62 1.97 4.85 6.92
N TRP A 63 0.82 5.26 7.47
CA TRP A 63 -0.33 4.37 7.62
C TRP A 63 -0.83 3.86 6.26
N VAL A 64 -1.04 4.75 5.29
CA VAL A 64 -1.52 4.38 3.94
C VAL A 64 -0.50 3.50 3.22
N ALA A 65 0.78 3.86 3.24
CA ALA A 65 1.85 3.06 2.63
C ALA A 65 1.89 1.64 3.22
N ARG A 66 1.75 1.51 4.54
CA ARG A 66 1.67 0.22 5.22
C ARG A 66 0.46 -0.60 4.76
N VAL A 67 -0.71 0.03 4.64
CA VAL A 67 -1.92 -0.66 4.16
C VAL A 67 -1.74 -1.14 2.72
N ALA A 68 -1.14 -0.33 1.85
CA ALA A 68 -0.85 -0.69 0.46
C ALA A 68 0.11 -1.89 0.38
N LEU A 69 1.24 -1.85 1.10
CA LEU A 69 2.21 -2.95 1.12
C LEU A 69 1.60 -4.27 1.65
N ASN A 70 0.76 -4.19 2.68
CA ASN A 70 0.02 -5.35 3.19
C ASN A 70 -0.93 -5.93 2.14
N HIS A 71 -1.64 -5.06 1.41
CA HIS A 71 -2.55 -5.49 0.35
C HIS A 71 -1.81 -6.22 -0.76
N ALA A 72 -0.72 -5.63 -1.29
CA ALA A 72 0.09 -6.24 -2.33
C ALA A 72 0.68 -7.60 -1.91
N THR A 73 1.18 -7.68 -0.67
CA THR A 73 1.75 -8.94 -0.12
C THR A 73 0.68 -10.03 0.03
N SER A 74 -0.51 -9.66 0.52
CA SER A 74 -1.62 -10.60 0.70
C SER A 74 -2.09 -11.18 -0.64
N LEU A 75 -2.25 -10.31 -1.66
CA LEU A 75 -2.65 -10.70 -3.00
C LEU A 75 -1.64 -11.68 -3.62
N TRP A 76 -0.35 -11.38 -3.53
CA TRP A 76 0.70 -12.26 -4.05
C TRP A 76 0.74 -13.62 -3.36
N ARG A 77 0.60 -13.67 -2.03
CA ARG A 77 0.50 -14.94 -1.28
C ARG A 77 -0.73 -15.74 -1.65
N ARG A 78 -1.83 -15.08 -2.02
CA ARG A 78 -3.05 -15.74 -2.47
C ARG A 78 -2.87 -16.33 -3.87
N LEU A 79 -2.40 -15.53 -4.83
CA LEU A 79 -2.14 -15.98 -6.20
C LEU A 79 -1.16 -17.16 -6.23
N ARG A 80 -0.08 -17.12 -5.43
CA ARG A 80 0.86 -18.24 -5.29
C ARG A 80 0.24 -19.52 -4.73
N ARG A 81 -0.77 -19.43 -3.87
CA ARG A 81 -1.46 -20.60 -3.31
C ARG A 81 -2.50 -21.18 -4.26
N GLU A 82 -3.09 -20.34 -5.10
CA GLU A 82 -4.11 -20.75 -6.07
C GLU A 82 -3.48 -21.33 -7.35
N SER A 83 -2.24 -20.93 -7.69
CA SER A 83 -1.43 -21.59 -8.73
C SER A 83 -1.01 -23.00 -8.28
N THR A 84 -1.72 -24.02 -8.74
CA THR A 84 -1.46 -25.46 -8.47
C THR A 84 -0.25 -26.02 -9.26
N GLU A 85 0.48 -25.20 -10.00
CA GLU A 85 1.63 -25.65 -10.79
C GLU A 85 2.91 -25.67 -9.92
N PRO A 86 3.58 -26.83 -9.76
CA PRO A 86 4.87 -26.87 -9.07
C PRO A 86 5.87 -25.98 -9.82
N PRO A 87 6.64 -25.14 -9.13
CA PRO A 87 7.57 -24.23 -9.80
C PRO A 87 8.60 -25.04 -10.60
N PRO A 88 8.92 -24.65 -11.85
CA PRO A 88 10.04 -25.27 -12.56
C PRO A 88 11.30 -25.10 -11.72
N ALA A 89 12.05 -26.19 -11.58
CA ALA A 89 13.28 -26.22 -10.80
C ALA A 89 14.24 -25.11 -11.28
N ALA A 90 14.51 -24.16 -10.39
CA ALA A 90 15.58 -23.16 -10.46
C ALA A 90 15.62 -22.25 -11.71
N VAL A 91 14.79 -21.18 -11.67
CA VAL A 91 15.33 -19.82 -11.77
C VAL A 91 14.56 -18.97 -10.78
N ALA A 92 15.12 -18.77 -9.60
CA ALA A 92 14.65 -17.69 -8.74
C ALA A 92 14.99 -16.38 -9.47
N PRO A 93 14.02 -15.51 -9.81
CA PRO A 93 14.37 -14.15 -10.13
C PRO A 93 14.99 -13.55 -8.87
N ASP A 94 16.27 -13.23 -8.95
CA ASP A 94 17.02 -12.49 -7.96
C ASP A 94 16.29 -11.15 -7.70
N GLY A 95 15.42 -11.13 -6.68
CA GLY A 95 14.49 -10.03 -6.44
C GLY A 95 13.22 -10.37 -5.66
N ASP A 96 12.90 -11.65 -5.43
CA ASP A 96 11.60 -12.07 -4.86
C ASP A 96 11.60 -12.22 -3.31
N GLN A 97 12.42 -11.45 -2.62
CA GLN A 97 12.24 -11.20 -1.19
C GLN A 97 11.56 -9.84 -1.03
N PRO A 98 10.36 -9.75 -0.41
CA PRO A 98 9.87 -8.45 0.04
C PRO A 98 10.93 -7.90 0.98
N MET A 99 11.59 -6.80 0.57
CA MET A 99 12.55 -6.05 1.39
C MET A 99 12.00 -6.00 2.82
N ASP A 100 12.77 -6.53 3.75
CA ASP A 100 12.33 -6.91 5.09
C ASP A 100 11.36 -5.86 5.64
N MET A 101 10.10 -6.27 5.87
CA MET A 101 9.05 -5.38 6.36
C MET A 101 9.43 -4.78 7.73
N LEU A 102 10.45 -5.32 8.39
CA LEU A 102 11.13 -4.74 9.57
C LEU A 102 12.01 -3.54 9.23
N LEU A 103 12.70 -3.48 8.08
CA LEU A 103 13.45 -2.31 7.61
C LEU A 103 12.50 -1.14 7.27
N VAL A 104 11.39 -1.41 6.58
CA VAL A 104 10.36 -0.40 6.31
C VAL A 104 9.72 0.11 7.61
N ARG A 105 9.56 -0.76 8.61
CA ARG A 105 9.08 -0.38 9.96
C ARG A 105 10.11 0.39 10.78
N ALA A 106 11.41 0.11 10.62
CA ALA A 106 12.48 0.75 11.37
C ALA A 106 12.81 2.16 10.85
N VAL A 107 12.61 2.41 9.55
CA VAL A 107 12.87 3.71 8.91
C VAL A 107 11.75 4.74 9.18
N TRP A 108 10.56 4.31 9.60
CA TRP A 108 9.38 5.18 9.73
C TRP A 108 8.79 5.21 11.16
N ARG A 109 9.66 5.35 12.17
CA ARG A 109 9.27 5.67 13.56
C ARG A 109 9.08 7.16 13.74
#